data_AF-A0A2B7YA93-F1
#
_entry.id   AF-A0A2B7YA93-F1
#
_cell.length_a   1.000
_cell.length_b   1.000
_cell.length_c   1.000
_cell.angle_alpha   90.00
_cell.angle_beta   90.00
_cell.angle_gamma   90.00
#
_symmetry.space_group_name_H-M   'P 1'
#
loop_
_entity.id
_entity.type
_entity.pdbx_description
1 polymer ?
#
loop_
_entity_poly.entity_id
_entity_poly.type
_entity_poly.pdbx_seq_one_letter_code
_entity_poly.pdbx_strand_id
1 'polypeptide(L)'
;MSTSGQAPRPQSSANAPTYFEQQREELVKEIALSLEQVLQNINRLNRNLESVITVGNEFSSVEALWSQFETVMGNNNENQHADENAQNDDDREHAEGVHEDDDEKVKREEEDEEVRRG
;
A
#
# COMPACT_ATOMS: atom_id res chain seq x y z
N MET A 1 71.58 14.06 35.02
CA MET A 1 70.94 13.83 33.70
C MET A 1 69.61 13.18 33.97
N SER A 2 68.54 13.98 33.90
CA SER A 2 67.20 13.63 34.38
C SER A 2 66.49 12.67 33.45
N THR A 3 66.12 11.51 33.96
CA THR A 3 65.20 10.58 33.31
C THR A 3 63.79 11.16 33.42
N SER A 4 63.26 11.68 32.31
CA SER A 4 61.87 12.13 32.23
C SER A 4 60.93 10.93 32.34
N GLY A 5 60.20 10.86 33.46
CA GLY A 5 59.08 9.94 33.63
C GLY A 5 57.86 10.46 32.86
N GLN A 6 57.62 9.90 31.68
CA GLN A 6 56.35 10.06 30.98
C GLN A 6 55.31 9.16 31.67
N ALA A 7 54.38 9.76 32.42
CA ALA A 7 53.23 9.04 32.95
C ALA A 7 52.30 8.61 31.78
N PRO A 8 51.74 7.38 31.79
CA PRO A 8 50.76 6.97 30.81
C PRO A 8 49.46 7.77 31.03
N ARG A 9 48.96 8.40 29.97
CA ARG A 9 47.63 9.02 29.98
C ARG A 9 46.57 7.90 30.03
N PRO A 10 45.55 7.98 30.91
CA PRO A 10 44.45 7.02 30.90
C PRO A 10 43.59 7.27 29.65
N GLN A 11 43.90 6.58 28.55
CA GLN A 11 43.02 6.46 27.39
C GLN A 11 42.12 5.24 27.56
N SER A 12 41.04 5.35 28.34
CA SER A 12 40.08 4.24 28.43
C SER A 12 38.65 4.59 28.85
N SER A 13 38.31 5.85 29.14
CA SER A 13 36.90 6.22 29.44
C SER A 13 36.14 6.87 28.29
N ALA A 14 36.75 7.05 27.11
CA ALA A 14 36.13 7.75 25.99
C ALA A 14 35.20 6.88 25.12
N ASN A 15 35.10 5.58 25.41
CA ASN A 15 34.33 4.61 24.61
C ASN A 15 33.14 3.99 25.34
N ALA A 16 32.86 4.39 26.59
CA ALA A 16 31.67 3.92 27.28
C ALA A 16 30.50 4.85 26.92
N PRO A 17 29.36 4.31 26.43
CA PRO A 17 28.22 5.13 26.10
C PRO A 17 27.74 5.85 27.36
N THR A 18 27.60 7.16 27.22
CA THR A 18 27.07 8.02 28.26
C THR A 18 25.64 7.59 28.61
N TYR A 19 25.14 8.00 29.78
CA TYR A 19 23.78 7.69 30.22
C TYR A 19 22.73 8.03 29.15
N PHE A 20 22.88 9.16 28.47
CA PHE A 20 21.97 9.58 27.39
C PHE A 20 22.10 8.74 26.12
N GLU A 21 23.29 8.24 25.79
CA GLU A 21 23.48 7.33 24.66
C GLU A 21 22.85 5.96 24.91
N GLN A 22 22.95 5.43 26.13
CA GLN A 22 22.27 4.19 26.52
C GLN A 22 20.75 4.35 26.46
N GLN A 23 20.22 5.45 27.02
CA GLN A 23 18.78 5.72 26.99
C GLN A 23 18.28 5.93 25.55
N ARG A 24 19.07 6.60 24.69
CA ARG A 24 18.76 6.73 23.27
C ARG A 24 18.71 5.37 22.58
N GLU A 25 19.67 4.49 22.85
CA GLU A 25 19.69 3.14 22.26
C GLU A 25 18.47 2.31 22.69
N GLU A 26 18.09 2.40 23.96
CA GLU A 26 16.89 1.74 24.50
C GLU A 26 15.61 2.25 23.82
N LEU A 27 15.44 3.57 23.70
CA LEU A 27 14.30 4.17 23.01
C LEU A 27 14.26 3.83 21.52
N VAL A 28 15.41 3.82 20.84
CA VAL A 28 15.50 3.43 19.41
C VAL A 28 15.11 1.96 19.24
N LYS A 29 15.51 1.08 20.15
CA LYS A 29 15.11 -0.32 20.16
C LYS A 29 13.61 -0.47 20.38
N GLU A 30 13.03 0.27 21.32
CA GLU A 30 11.59 0.26 21.57
C GLU A 30 10.81 0.74 20.34
N ILE A 31 11.27 1.82 19.69
CA ILE A 31 10.70 2.31 18.43
C ILE A 31 10.76 1.21 17.37
N ALA A 32 11.90 0.55 17.18
CA ALA A 32 12.04 -0.53 16.20
C ALA A 32 11.05 -1.67 16.44
N LEU A 33 10.90 -2.11 17.70
CA LEU A 33 9.92 -3.14 18.08
C LEU A 33 8.48 -2.69 17.82
N SER A 34 8.15 -1.43 18.12
CA SER A 34 6.81 -0.88 17.86
C SER A 34 6.50 -0.83 16.36
N LEU A 35 7.49 -0.49 15.54
CA LEU A 35 7.34 -0.44 14.08
C LEU A 35 7.17 -1.85 13.50
N GLU A 36 7.90 -2.84 14.02
CA GLU A 36 7.70 -4.24 13.62
C GLU A 36 6.29 -4.72 13.96
N GLN A 37 5.77 -4.36 15.14
CA GLN A 37 4.39 -4.65 15.50
C GLN A 37 3.38 -3.97 14.57
N VAL A 38 3.61 -2.70 14.17
CA VAL A 38 2.76 -2.01 13.20
C VAL A 38 2.77 -2.71 11.84
N LEU A 39 3.94 -3.14 11.36
CA LEU A 39 4.06 -3.90 10.11
C LEU A 39 3.28 -5.23 10.17
N GLN A 40 3.40 -5.95 11.29
CA GLN A 40 2.61 -7.17 11.50
C GLN A 40 1.10 -6.88 11.52
N ASN A 41 0.68 -5.78 12.16
CA ASN A 41 -0.71 -5.35 12.21
C ASN A 41 -1.25 -5.02 10.82
N ILE A 42 -0.48 -4.29 9.99
CA ILE A 42 -0.88 -3.95 8.60
C ILE A 42 -1.00 -5.21 7.75
N ASN A 43 -0.05 -6.13 7.85
CA ASN A 43 -0.12 -7.41 7.14
C ASN A 43 -1.34 -8.24 7.54
N ARG A 44 -1.68 -8.24 8.83
CA ARG A 44 -2.91 -8.90 9.32
C ARG A 44 -4.16 -8.22 8.80
N LEU A 45 -4.20 -6.88 8.81
CA LEU A 45 -5.32 -6.11 8.27
C LEU A 45 -5.54 -6.41 6.79
N ASN A 46 -4.47 -6.47 5.99
CA ASN A 46 -4.57 -6.77 4.56
C ASN A 46 -5.23 -8.15 4.33
N ARG A 47 -4.75 -9.20 5.01
CA ARG A 47 -5.36 -10.54 4.95
C ARG A 47 -6.84 -10.53 5.38
N ASN A 48 -7.19 -9.71 6.37
CA ASN A 48 -8.59 -9.57 6.77
C ASN A 48 -9.43 -8.90 5.67
N LEU A 49 -8.91 -7.90 4.96
CA LEU A 49 -9.61 -7.27 3.85
C LEU A 49 -9.79 -8.25 2.67
N GLU A 50 -8.76 -9.01 2.32
CA GLU A 50 -8.85 -10.08 1.32
C GLU A 50 -9.92 -11.12 1.68
N SER A 51 -9.97 -11.51 2.96
CA SER A 51 -11.02 -12.41 3.48
C SER A 51 -12.41 -11.80 3.35
N VAL A 52 -12.59 -10.52 3.72
CA VAL A 52 -13.87 -9.81 3.58
C VAL A 52 -14.30 -9.70 2.11
N ILE A 53 -13.38 -9.40 1.19
CA ILE A 53 -13.66 -9.36 -0.26
C ILE A 53 -14.09 -10.75 -0.75
N THR A 54 -13.39 -11.79 -0.31
CA THR A 54 -13.72 -13.18 -0.66
C THR A 54 -15.14 -13.53 -0.24
N VAL A 55 -15.50 -13.26 1.01
CA VAL A 55 -16.87 -13.47 1.51
C VAL A 55 -17.88 -12.57 0.78
N GLY A 56 -17.50 -11.34 0.45
CA GLY A 56 -18.31 -10.42 -0.36
C GLY A 56 -18.70 -11.02 -1.71
N ASN A 57 -17.75 -11.66 -2.39
CA ASN A 57 -18.00 -12.32 -3.67
C ASN A 57 -18.99 -13.50 -3.56
N GLU A 58 -19.05 -14.18 -2.41
CA GLU A 58 -20.01 -15.27 -2.18
C GLU A 58 -21.47 -14.78 -2.21
N PHE A 59 -21.72 -13.50 -1.94
CA PHE A 59 -23.04 -12.89 -2.03
C PHE A 59 -23.48 -12.55 -3.47
N SER A 60 -22.63 -12.66 -4.49
CA SER A 60 -23.02 -12.42 -5.89
C SER A 60 -24.17 -13.34 -6.35
N SER A 61 -24.19 -14.58 -5.87
CA SER A 61 -25.29 -15.51 -6.13
C SER A 61 -26.62 -15.05 -5.53
N VAL A 62 -26.57 -14.41 -4.36
CA VAL A 62 -27.74 -13.84 -3.67
C VAL A 62 -28.23 -12.58 -4.37
N GLU A 63 -27.31 -11.72 -4.82
CA GLU A 63 -27.61 -10.57 -5.67
C GLU A 63 -28.34 -10.99 -6.95
N ALA A 64 -27.83 -12.00 -7.66
CA ALA A 64 -28.46 -12.52 -8.87
C ALA A 64 -29.87 -13.07 -8.61
N LEU A 65 -30.11 -13.68 -7.44
CA LEU A 65 -31.44 -14.14 -7.05
C LEU A 65 -32.40 -12.98 -6.77
N TRP A 66 -31.93 -11.92 -6.10
CA TRP A 66 -32.75 -10.72 -5.89
C TRP A 66 -33.05 -9.99 -7.20
N SER A 67 -32.11 -9.92 -8.13
CA SER A 67 -32.34 -9.38 -9.48
C SER A 67 -33.39 -10.19 -10.26
N GLN A 68 -33.31 -11.52 -10.19
CA GLN A 68 -34.33 -12.40 -10.78
C GLN A 68 -35.71 -12.18 -10.14
N PHE A 69 -35.75 -12.06 -8.80
CA PHE A 69 -36.98 -11.78 -8.09
C PHE A 69 -37.59 -10.43 -8.49
N GLU A 70 -36.77 -9.37 -8.56
CA GLU A 70 -37.19 -8.05 -9.03
C GLU A 70 -37.76 -8.12 -10.45
N THR A 71 -37.06 -8.81 -11.35
CA THR A 71 -37.53 -9.02 -12.74
C THR A 71 -38.90 -9.72 -12.75
N VAL A 72 -39.09 -10.77 -11.97
CA VAL A 72 -40.38 -11.50 -11.92
C VAL A 72 -41.50 -10.64 -11.32
N MET A 73 -41.20 -9.83 -10.31
CA MET A 73 -42.17 -8.93 -9.68
C MET A 73 -42.50 -7.71 -10.55
N GLY A 74 -41.52 -7.18 -11.30
CA GLY A 74 -41.69 -6.11 -12.28
C GLY A 74 -42.46 -6.55 -13.52
N ASN A 75 -42.13 -7.72 -14.07
CA ASN A 75 -42.80 -8.29 -15.24
C ASN A 75 -44.28 -8.64 -14.97
N ASN A 76 -44.67 -8.93 -13.72
CA ASN A 76 -46.07 -9.09 -13.34
C ASN A 76 -46.88 -7.78 -13.37
N ASN A 77 -46.22 -6.62 -13.29
CA ASN A 77 -46.84 -5.30 -13.45
C ASN A 77 -46.77 -4.78 -14.91
N GLU A 78 -45.83 -5.25 -15.72
CA GLU A 78 -45.57 -4.73 -17.08
C GLU A 78 -46.27 -5.50 -18.22
N ASN A 79 -47.01 -6.57 -17.93
CA ASN A 79 -47.90 -7.24 -18.91
C ASN A 79 -49.07 -6.36 -19.42
N GLN A 80 -48.99 -5.02 -19.27
CA GLN A 80 -49.86 -4.05 -19.94
C GLN A 80 -49.14 -3.07 -20.88
N HIS A 81 -47.81 -3.02 -20.95
CA HIS A 81 -47.12 -2.20 -21.94
C HIS A 81 -45.88 -2.90 -22.48
N ALA A 82 -46.09 -3.54 -23.64
CA ALA A 82 -45.05 -4.17 -24.44
C ALA A 82 -44.06 -3.13 -24.98
N ASP A 83 -42.81 -3.58 -25.08
CA ASP A 83 -41.89 -3.39 -26.20
C ASP A 83 -41.48 -1.94 -26.53
N GLU A 84 -40.24 -1.58 -26.18
CA GLU A 84 -39.32 -0.72 -26.96
C GLU A 84 -38.09 -0.35 -26.11
N ASN A 85 -37.08 -1.24 -26.02
CA ASN A 85 -35.67 -0.84 -26.14
C ASN A 85 -34.72 -2.05 -26.24
N ALA A 86 -34.90 -2.86 -27.29
CA ALA A 86 -33.85 -3.72 -27.80
C ALA A 86 -33.21 -3.03 -29.01
N GLN A 87 -32.10 -2.29 -28.81
CA GLN A 87 -30.95 -2.13 -29.73
C GLN A 87 -30.19 -0.82 -29.52
N ASN A 88 -28.94 -0.96 -29.06
CA ASN A 88 -27.73 -0.26 -29.54
C ASN A 88 -26.60 -1.25 -29.17
N ASP A 89 -26.34 -2.28 -29.97
CA ASP A 89 -25.36 -2.30 -31.07
C ASP A 89 -24.07 -1.48 -30.85
N ASP A 90 -22.96 -2.22 -30.99
CA ASP A 90 -21.57 -1.84 -31.29
C ASP A 90 -20.67 -1.29 -30.16
N ASP A 91 -19.83 -2.17 -29.59
CA ASP A 91 -18.39 -2.10 -29.84
C ASP A 91 -17.67 -3.32 -29.24
N ARG A 92 -17.24 -4.23 -30.13
CA ARG A 92 -16.18 -5.19 -29.85
C ARG A 92 -14.86 -4.45 -30.00
N GLU A 93 -14.07 -4.30 -28.93
CA GLU A 93 -12.61 -4.34 -29.07
C GLU A 93 -11.93 -5.08 -27.90
N HIS A 94 -11.27 -6.14 -28.31
CA HIS A 94 -10.28 -6.91 -27.57
C HIS A 94 -8.99 -6.07 -27.62
N ALA A 95 -8.51 -5.54 -26.50
CA ALA A 95 -7.14 -5.06 -26.40
C ALA A 95 -6.66 -5.13 -24.94
N GLU A 96 -5.80 -6.11 -24.68
CA GLU A 96 -4.84 -6.05 -23.59
C GLU A 96 -4.05 -4.73 -23.73
N GLY A 97 -4.13 -3.88 -22.70
CA GLY A 97 -3.39 -2.64 -22.60
C GLY A 97 -2.71 -2.59 -21.24
N VAL A 98 -1.43 -2.94 -21.25
CA VAL A 98 -0.49 -2.83 -20.15
C VAL A 98 -0.50 -1.39 -19.62
N HIS A 99 -0.77 -1.21 -18.33
CA HIS A 99 -0.51 0.04 -17.61
C HIS A 99 1.00 0.10 -17.30
N GLU A 100 1.80 0.48 -18.29
CA GLU A 100 3.17 0.98 -18.13
C GLU A 100 3.21 2.30 -18.93
N ASP A 101 3.48 3.42 -18.27
CA ASP A 101 4.08 4.67 -18.83
C ASP A 101 3.81 5.94 -17.99
N ASP A 102 3.65 5.85 -16.67
CA ASP A 102 3.76 7.05 -15.80
C ASP A 102 5.19 7.29 -15.27
N ASP A 103 6.08 6.29 -15.29
CA ASP A 103 7.46 6.42 -14.78
C ASP A 103 8.46 7.03 -15.79
N GLU A 104 8.23 6.92 -17.11
CA GLU A 104 9.14 7.50 -18.11
C GLU A 104 9.00 9.01 -18.27
N LYS A 105 7.83 9.58 -17.96
CA LYS A 105 7.59 11.03 -18.06
C LYS A 105 8.36 11.81 -16.98
N VAL A 106 8.50 11.24 -15.79
CA VAL A 106 9.20 11.88 -14.67
C VAL A 106 10.71 11.93 -14.92
N LYS A 107 11.30 10.87 -15.49
CA LYS A 107 12.74 10.86 -15.82
C LYS A 107 13.13 11.87 -16.91
N ARG A 108 12.29 12.05 -17.94
CA ARG A 108 12.59 13.03 -19.00
C ARG A 108 12.50 14.47 -18.51
N GLU A 109 11.64 14.75 -17.53
CA GLU A 109 11.55 16.09 -16.94
C GLU A 109 12.74 16.39 -16.00
N GLU A 110 13.30 15.39 -15.30
CA GLU A 110 14.50 15.55 -14.48
C GLU A 110 15.78 15.76 -15.32
N GLU A 111 15.94 15.05 -16.44
CA GLU A 111 17.09 15.21 -17.33
C GLU A 111 17.11 16.60 -18.02
N ASP A 112 15.94 17.13 -18.40
CA ASP A 112 15.84 18.47 -19.01
C ASP A 112 16.09 19.62 -18.01
N GLU A 113 15.83 19.43 -16.71
CA GLU A 113 16.16 20.40 -15.66
C GLU A 113 17.66 20.40 -15.32
N GLU A 114 18.32 19.24 -15.34
CA GLU A 114 19.77 19.15 -15.05
C GLU A 114 20.61 19.81 -16.15
N VAL A 115 20.22 19.64 -17.42
CA VAL A 115 20.88 20.29 -18.58
C VAL A 115 20.72 21.82 -18.56
N ARG A 116 19.65 22.37 -17.97
CA ARG A 116 19.45 23.83 -17.83
C ARG A 116 20.21 24.44 -16.65
N ARG A 117 20.65 23.64 -15.68
CA ARG A 117 21.35 24.11 -14.47
C ARG A 117 22.88 23.98 -14.55
N GLY A 118 23.41 23.23 -15.50
CA GLY A 118 24.84 23.19 -15.85
C GLY A 118 25.26 24.33 -16.78
#